data_AF-A0A090QED3-F1
#
_entry.id   AF-A0A090QED3-F1
#
_cell.length_a   1.000
_cell.length_b   1.000
_cell.length_c   1.000
_cell.angle_alpha   90.00
_cell.angle_beta   90.00
_cell.angle_gamma   90.00
#
_symmetry.space_group_name_H-M   'P 1'
#
loop_
_entity.id
_entity.type
_entity.pdbx_description
1 polymer ?
#
loop_
_entity_poly.entity_id
_entity_poly.type
_entity_poly.pdbx_seq_one_letter_code
_entity_poly.pdbx_strand_id
1 'polypeptide(L)'
;MSDKQIDLKGAIAIGIGGMVGGGIFAVLGLAISLAKGATPVAFLIAGIIAIFTAYSYSKLSLAYPDTGGTVRFINEGFGKGVISGGLNNLLWISYIIMLALYASAFGSYAPNLITITGDTSIDTHISISAVVIIATIINYASAKLVSAIESYAVIIKLIILLGFIAVGIYGMNSSVNLEQLDPSNWEGTFQIITGGMVIFVAYEGFELIANAVSDLKDPEKNIPRAYMISVLFVVALYITIAIITVGSLPFDQIKEAKDYVLSEVAKPTLGQAGFTIMTIAALISTFSAINATLYGGARVSYKVAEDDELPHELTFKFWNHPIGF
;
A
#
# COMPACT_ATOMS: atom_id res chain seq x y z
N MET A 1 -22.51 13.84 17.25
CA MET A 1 -22.83 13.58 15.82
C MET A 1 -21.92 14.49 15.01
N SER A 2 -20.88 13.94 14.37
CA SER A 2 -19.91 14.73 13.62
C SER A 2 -20.52 15.13 12.27
N ASP A 3 -20.67 16.43 12.05
CA ASP A 3 -21.37 17.06 10.93
C ASP A 3 -20.55 17.05 9.61
N LYS A 4 -19.72 16.03 9.40
CA LYS A 4 -18.93 15.86 8.18
C LYS A 4 -19.11 14.46 7.63
N GLN A 5 -20.22 14.26 6.93
CA GLN A 5 -20.39 13.09 6.10
C GLN A 5 -19.39 13.13 4.93
N ILE A 6 -18.71 12.01 4.69
CA ILE A 6 -17.73 11.81 3.62
C ILE A 6 -18.48 11.69 2.30
N ASP A 7 -18.11 12.50 1.31
CA ASP A 7 -18.67 12.40 -0.04
C ASP A 7 -17.94 11.31 -0.87
N LEU A 8 -18.46 11.02 -2.06
CA LEU A 8 -17.86 10.01 -2.94
C LEU A 8 -16.37 10.29 -3.24
N LYS A 9 -16.00 11.57 -3.40
CA LYS A 9 -14.61 11.95 -3.68
C LYS A 9 -13.70 11.66 -2.50
N GLY A 10 -14.14 11.97 -1.29
CA GLY A 10 -13.44 11.62 -0.06
C GLY A 10 -13.26 10.11 0.10
N ALA A 11 -14.31 9.32 -0.17
CA ALA A 11 -14.23 7.86 -0.12
C ALA A 11 -13.27 7.28 -1.17
N ILE A 12 -13.28 7.82 -2.39
CA ILE A 12 -12.34 7.42 -3.45
C ILE A 12 -10.90 7.77 -3.03
N ALA A 13 -10.68 8.95 -2.46
CA ALA A 13 -9.38 9.40 -1.98
C ALA A 13 -8.86 8.51 -0.83
N ILE A 14 -9.73 8.04 0.07
CA ILE A 14 -9.37 7.06 1.10
C ILE A 14 -8.88 5.76 0.45
N GLY A 15 -9.63 5.20 -0.50
CA GLY A 15 -9.25 3.96 -1.18
C GLY A 15 -7.97 4.08 -1.99
N ILE A 16 -7.81 5.15 -2.78
CA ILE A 16 -6.58 5.39 -3.55
C ILE A 16 -5.42 5.66 -2.61
N GLY A 17 -5.61 6.46 -1.57
CA GLY A 17 -4.56 6.82 -0.62
C GLY A 17 -4.02 5.63 0.15
N GLY A 18 -4.91 4.71 0.52
CA GLY A 18 -4.55 3.43 1.14
C GLY A 18 -3.75 2.54 0.20
N MET A 19 -4.23 2.32 -1.03
CA MET A 19 -3.53 1.44 -1.97
C MET A 19 -2.21 2.03 -2.47
N VAL A 20 -2.20 3.31 -2.85
CA VAL A 20 -1.01 4.06 -3.32
C VAL A 20 -0.10 4.43 -2.14
N GLY A 21 0.09 3.51 -1.20
CA GLY A 21 1.04 3.57 -0.10
C GLY A 21 2.43 3.05 -0.50
N GLY A 22 3.11 2.46 0.48
CA GLY A 22 4.45 1.90 0.31
C GLY A 22 4.51 0.68 -0.60
N GLY A 23 3.37 0.04 -0.92
CA GLY A 23 3.31 -1.23 -1.66
C GLY A 23 4.04 -1.19 -3.00
N ILE A 24 3.70 -0.25 -3.89
CA ILE A 24 4.35 -0.14 -5.21
C ILE A 24 5.86 0.15 -5.08
N PHE A 25 6.25 0.97 -4.11
CA PHE A 25 7.65 1.30 -3.84
C PHE A 25 8.43 0.11 -3.26
N ALA A 26 7.76 -0.79 -2.54
CA ALA A 26 8.35 -1.93 -1.87
C ALA A 26 8.55 -3.14 -2.80
N VAL A 27 7.59 -3.42 -3.69
CA VAL A 27 7.53 -4.72 -4.37
C VAL A 27 7.75 -4.69 -5.88
N LEU A 28 7.81 -3.51 -6.51
CA LEU A 28 7.93 -3.42 -7.97
C LEU A 28 9.20 -4.09 -8.51
N GLY A 29 10.37 -3.84 -7.91
CA GLY A 29 11.61 -4.46 -8.36
C GLY A 29 11.60 -5.99 -8.19
N LEU A 30 11.01 -6.50 -7.11
CA LEU A 30 10.81 -7.94 -6.91
C LEU A 30 9.87 -8.52 -7.97
N ALA A 31 8.76 -7.85 -8.26
CA ALA A 31 7.85 -8.28 -9.32
C ALA A 31 8.54 -8.33 -10.68
N ILE A 32 9.37 -7.34 -11.03
CA ILE A 32 10.14 -7.34 -12.28
C ILE A 32 11.18 -8.46 -12.31
N SER A 33 11.81 -8.76 -11.17
CA SER A 33 12.75 -9.88 -11.11
C SER A 33 12.09 -11.25 -11.34
N LEU A 34 10.79 -11.37 -11.06
CA LEU A 34 10.01 -12.60 -11.23
C LEU A 34 9.30 -12.68 -12.58
N ALA A 35 8.73 -11.58 -13.07
CA ALA A 35 7.89 -11.58 -14.26
C ALA A 35 8.59 -10.98 -15.50
N LYS A 36 9.70 -10.26 -15.32
CA LYS A 36 10.46 -9.58 -16.39
C LYS A 36 9.53 -8.74 -17.28
N GLY A 37 9.52 -8.97 -18.60
CA GLY A 37 8.66 -8.28 -19.55
C GLY A 37 7.17 -8.42 -19.26
N ALA A 38 6.78 -9.52 -18.62
CA ALA A 38 5.39 -9.80 -18.25
C ALA A 38 4.93 -9.07 -16.98
N THR A 39 5.75 -8.19 -16.38
CA THR A 39 5.37 -7.47 -15.15
C THR A 39 4.02 -6.76 -15.28
N PRO A 40 3.70 -6.01 -16.35
CA PRO A 40 2.38 -5.40 -16.49
C PRO A 40 1.22 -6.43 -16.49
N VAL A 41 1.46 -7.62 -17.05
CA VAL A 41 0.49 -8.73 -17.03
C VAL A 41 0.34 -9.29 -15.62
N ALA A 42 1.42 -9.45 -14.87
CA ALA A 42 1.39 -9.85 -13.46
C ALA A 42 0.58 -8.85 -12.62
N PHE A 43 0.77 -7.55 -12.84
CA PHE A 43 -0.02 -6.47 -12.22
C PHE A 43 -1.51 -6.56 -12.59
N LEU A 44 -1.83 -6.89 -13.84
CA LEU A 44 -3.20 -7.07 -14.31
C LEU A 44 -3.86 -8.30 -13.65
N ILE A 45 -3.17 -9.44 -13.57
CA ILE A 45 -3.69 -10.66 -12.91
C ILE A 45 -4.03 -10.37 -11.44
N ALA A 46 -3.10 -9.74 -10.72
CA ALA A 46 -3.34 -9.32 -9.33
C ALA A 46 -4.47 -8.29 -9.21
N GLY A 47 -4.55 -7.35 -10.17
CA GLY A 47 -5.61 -6.35 -10.25
C GLY A 47 -7.00 -6.96 -10.48
N ILE A 48 -7.11 -8.00 -11.31
CA ILE A 48 -8.37 -8.74 -11.52
C ILE A 48 -8.84 -9.37 -10.22
N ILE A 49 -7.93 -9.98 -9.46
CA ILE A 49 -8.26 -10.55 -8.14
C ILE A 49 -8.70 -9.43 -7.19
N ALA A 50 -8.00 -8.29 -7.18
CA ALA A 50 -8.38 -7.14 -6.36
C ALA A 50 -9.77 -6.59 -6.72
N ILE A 51 -10.15 -6.56 -8.00
CA ILE A 51 -11.49 -6.15 -8.45
C ILE A 51 -12.57 -7.11 -7.90
N PHE A 52 -12.36 -8.42 -7.97
CA PHE A 52 -13.30 -9.40 -7.40
C PHE A 52 -13.41 -9.29 -5.88
N THR A 53 -12.28 -9.08 -5.19
CA THR A 53 -12.26 -8.85 -3.74
C THR A 53 -13.00 -7.57 -3.39
N ALA A 54 -12.72 -6.46 -4.07
CA ALA A 54 -13.38 -5.18 -3.85
C ALA A 54 -14.88 -5.22 -4.16
N TYR A 55 -15.31 -6.02 -5.13
CA TYR A 55 -16.74 -6.25 -5.37
C TYR A 55 -17.39 -6.94 -4.17
N SER A 56 -16.77 -7.99 -3.63
CA SER A 56 -17.24 -8.70 -2.43
C SER A 56 -17.29 -7.76 -1.22
N TYR A 57 -16.23 -6.98 -1.00
CA TYR A 57 -16.18 -5.93 0.02
C TYR A 57 -17.30 -4.91 -0.15
N SER A 58 -17.60 -4.47 -1.37
CA SER A 58 -18.68 -3.50 -1.60
C SER A 58 -20.05 -4.03 -1.18
N LYS A 59 -20.31 -5.33 -1.38
CA LYS A 59 -21.57 -5.98 -0.97
C LYS A 59 -21.62 -6.17 0.55
N LEU A 60 -20.52 -6.61 1.15
CA LEU A 60 -20.43 -6.80 2.60
C LEU A 60 -20.52 -5.48 3.36
N SER A 61 -19.84 -4.42 2.88
CA SER A 61 -19.93 -3.07 3.43
C SER A 61 -21.34 -2.47 3.35
N LEU A 62 -22.14 -2.86 2.35
CA LEU A 62 -23.55 -2.46 2.27
C LEU A 62 -24.45 -3.25 3.22
N ALA A 63 -24.22 -4.56 3.31
CA ALA A 63 -25.00 -5.44 4.19
C ALA A 63 -24.70 -5.20 5.67
N TYR A 64 -23.45 -4.88 5.99
CA TYR A 64 -22.93 -4.70 7.34
C TYR A 64 -22.18 -3.35 7.43
N PRO A 65 -22.90 -2.21 7.47
CA PRO A 65 -22.32 -0.87 7.48
C PRO A 65 -21.79 -0.49 8.87
N ASP A 66 -20.85 -1.30 9.37
CA ASP A 66 -20.21 -1.17 10.67
C ASP A 66 -18.73 -0.81 10.50
N THR A 67 -18.20 -0.14 11.52
CA THR A 67 -16.80 0.31 11.50
C THR A 67 -15.79 -0.79 11.86
N GLY A 68 -16.24 -2.02 12.11
CA GLY A 68 -15.41 -3.20 12.34
C GLY A 68 -14.83 -3.83 11.08
N GLY A 69 -15.20 -3.36 9.89
CA GLY A 69 -14.59 -3.75 8.61
C GLY A 69 -14.53 -5.26 8.40
N THR A 70 -13.35 -5.76 8.00
CA THR A 70 -13.11 -7.18 7.70
C THR A 70 -13.45 -8.11 8.88
N VAL A 71 -13.13 -7.73 10.12
CA VAL A 71 -13.43 -8.52 11.33
C VAL A 71 -14.94 -8.74 11.47
N ARG A 72 -15.73 -7.69 11.22
CA ARG A 72 -17.19 -7.78 11.23
C ARG A 72 -17.70 -8.75 10.17
N PHE A 73 -17.18 -8.67 8.94
CA PHE A 73 -17.61 -9.53 7.84
C PHE A 73 -17.34 -11.01 8.14
N ILE A 74 -16.19 -11.32 8.74
CA ILE A 74 -15.82 -12.68 9.15
C ILE A 74 -16.76 -13.16 10.26
N ASN A 75 -17.00 -12.34 11.29
CA ASN A 75 -17.82 -12.73 12.44
C ASN A 75 -19.30 -12.92 12.06
N GLU A 76 -19.83 -12.11 11.13
CA GLU A 76 -21.19 -12.28 10.60
C GLU A 76 -21.31 -13.50 9.66
N GLY A 77 -20.25 -13.81 8.90
CA GLY A 77 -20.26 -14.94 7.97
C GLY A 77 -20.10 -16.31 8.64
N PHE A 78 -19.26 -16.41 9.66
CA PHE A 78 -18.88 -17.69 10.30
C PHE A 78 -19.41 -17.85 11.73
N GLY A 79 -19.94 -16.79 12.33
CA GLY A 79 -20.22 -16.73 13.77
C GLY A 79 -18.93 -16.58 14.58
N LYS A 80 -19.04 -16.02 15.79
CA LYS A 80 -17.91 -15.90 16.71
C LYS A 80 -17.48 -17.29 17.19
N GLY A 81 -16.23 -17.66 16.93
CA GLY A 81 -15.68 -18.96 17.31
C GLY A 81 -14.28 -19.18 16.78
N VAL A 82 -13.81 -20.43 16.79
CA VAL A 82 -12.42 -20.77 16.43
C VAL A 82 -12.09 -20.40 14.98
N ILE A 83 -13.05 -20.52 14.05
CA ILE A 83 -12.84 -20.20 12.64
C ILE A 83 -12.70 -18.68 12.46
N SER A 84 -13.64 -17.89 12.99
CA SER A 84 -13.59 -16.43 12.88
C SER A 84 -12.37 -15.86 13.60
N GLY A 85 -12.12 -16.32 14.83
CA GLY A 85 -10.94 -15.94 15.61
C GLY A 85 -9.65 -16.29 14.89
N GLY A 86 -9.53 -17.49 14.32
CA GLY A 86 -8.35 -17.87 13.53
C GLY A 86 -8.11 -16.96 12.32
N LEU A 87 -9.16 -16.63 11.56
CA LEU A 87 -9.07 -15.72 10.40
C LEU A 87 -8.75 -14.27 10.82
N ASN A 88 -9.35 -13.79 11.91
CA ASN A 88 -9.11 -12.46 12.45
C ASN A 88 -7.69 -12.32 13.03
N ASN A 89 -7.18 -13.37 13.67
CA ASN A 89 -5.78 -13.43 14.11
C ASN A 89 -4.82 -13.45 12.91
N LEU A 90 -5.15 -14.18 11.84
CA LEU A 90 -4.37 -14.15 10.60
C LEU A 90 -4.34 -12.76 9.97
N LEU A 91 -5.48 -12.05 9.97
CA LEU A 91 -5.56 -10.65 9.55
C LEU A 91 -4.67 -9.75 10.42
N TRP A 92 -4.68 -9.93 11.74
CA TRP A 92 -3.80 -9.16 12.62
C TRP A 92 -2.31 -9.44 12.33
N ILE A 93 -1.93 -10.70 12.13
CA ILE A 93 -0.56 -11.08 11.74
C ILE A 93 -0.17 -10.47 10.40
N SER A 94 -1.10 -10.36 9.43
CA SER A 94 -0.80 -9.72 8.15
C SER A 94 -0.42 -8.24 8.31
N TYR A 95 -1.03 -7.49 9.24
CA TYR A 95 -0.60 -6.13 9.56
C TYR A 95 0.85 -6.07 10.05
N ILE A 96 1.30 -7.03 10.85
CA ILE A 96 2.70 -7.09 11.34
C ILE A 96 3.66 -7.34 10.17
N ILE A 97 3.31 -8.26 9.25
CA ILE A 97 4.10 -8.55 8.05
C ILE A 97 4.17 -7.32 7.13
N MET A 98 3.04 -6.63 6.93
CA MET A 98 2.99 -5.40 6.14
C MET A 98 3.82 -4.27 6.75
N LEU A 99 3.79 -4.12 8.07
CA LEU A 99 4.62 -3.15 8.77
C LEU A 99 6.10 -3.39 8.49
N ALA A 100 6.54 -4.65 8.57
CA ALA A 100 7.91 -5.03 8.24
C ALA A 100 8.25 -4.76 6.76
N LEU A 101 7.33 -5.05 5.83
CA LEU A 101 7.49 -4.77 4.40
C LEU A 101 7.69 -3.27 4.14
N TYR A 102 6.81 -2.42 4.68
CA TYR A 102 6.87 -0.98 4.45
C TYR A 102 8.06 -0.32 5.17
N ALA A 103 8.41 -0.78 6.36
CA ALA A 103 9.61 -0.34 7.07
C ALA A 103 10.89 -0.72 6.30
N SER A 104 10.96 -1.96 5.78
CA SER A 104 12.06 -2.40 4.93
C SER A 104 12.18 -1.53 3.68
N ALA A 105 11.06 -1.22 3.01
CA ALA A 105 11.06 -0.34 1.86
C ALA A 105 11.58 1.06 2.23
N PHE A 106 11.09 1.68 3.31
CA PHE A 106 11.60 2.96 3.80
C PHE A 106 13.13 2.91 4.01
N GLY A 107 13.63 1.84 4.64
CA GLY A 107 15.05 1.60 4.90
C GLY A 107 15.90 1.40 3.65
N SER A 108 15.33 0.93 2.54
CA SER A 108 16.03 0.79 1.26
C SER A 108 16.12 2.12 0.50
N TYR A 109 15.14 3.02 0.66
CA TYR A 109 15.18 4.34 0.04
C TYR A 109 15.99 5.36 0.85
N ALA A 110 15.93 5.33 2.19
CA ALA A 110 16.50 6.38 3.05
C ALA A 110 18.01 6.63 2.89
N PRO A 111 18.88 5.59 2.79
CA PRO A 111 20.32 5.79 2.62
C PRO A 111 20.72 6.50 1.33
N ASN A 112 19.83 6.52 0.34
CA ASN A 112 20.06 7.24 -0.92
C ASN A 112 19.95 8.77 -0.78
N LEU A 113 19.44 9.27 0.35
CA LEU A 113 19.38 10.71 0.67
C LEU A 113 20.18 11.08 1.91
N ILE A 114 20.21 10.19 2.91
CA ILE A 114 20.81 10.47 4.21
C ILE A 114 21.79 9.34 4.54
N THR A 115 23.08 9.64 4.53
CA THR A 115 24.13 8.75 5.03
C THR A 115 24.41 9.08 6.50
N ILE A 116 24.37 8.08 7.38
CA ILE A 116 24.52 8.24 8.84
C ILE A 116 25.91 7.76 9.28
N THR A 117 26.27 6.53 8.92
CA THR A 117 27.50 5.86 9.36
C THR A 117 28.51 5.65 8.24
N GLY A 118 28.06 5.76 6.99
CA GLY A 118 28.87 5.46 5.80
C GLY A 118 28.80 3.99 5.37
N ASP A 119 28.20 3.12 6.18
CA ASP A 119 27.85 1.74 5.81
C ASP A 119 26.36 1.68 5.46
N THR A 120 26.05 1.42 4.18
CA THR A 120 24.68 1.37 3.68
C THR A 120 23.83 0.33 4.40
N SER A 121 24.39 -0.81 4.78
CA SER A 121 23.65 -1.87 5.48
C SER A 121 23.26 -1.41 6.88
N ILE A 122 24.17 -0.77 7.60
CA ILE A 122 23.91 -0.23 8.94
C ILE A 122 22.89 0.90 8.85
N ASP A 123 23.07 1.82 7.89
CA ASP A 123 22.16 2.96 7.68
C ASP A 123 20.74 2.52 7.32
N THR A 124 20.58 1.44 6.52
CA THR A 124 19.29 0.82 6.25
C THR A 124 18.64 0.32 7.55
N HIS A 125 19.34 -0.46 8.38
CA HIS A 125 18.76 -1.00 9.62
C HIS A 125 18.43 0.09 10.65
N ILE A 126 19.24 1.14 10.73
CA ILE A 126 18.96 2.33 11.55
C ILE A 126 17.67 2.99 11.04
N SER A 127 17.54 3.18 9.73
CA SER A 127 16.37 3.83 9.12
C SER A 127 15.09 3.02 9.35
N ILE A 128 15.13 1.69 9.20
CA ILE A 128 14.02 0.77 9.50
C ILE A 128 13.58 0.92 10.97
N SER A 129 14.53 0.87 11.90
CA SER A 129 14.23 0.94 13.33
C SER A 129 13.67 2.30 13.72
N ALA A 130 14.29 3.37 13.22
CA ALA A 130 13.90 4.75 13.49
C ALA A 130 12.50 5.07 12.96
N VAL A 131 12.17 4.67 11.73
CA VAL A 131 10.86 4.98 11.15
C VAL A 131 9.72 4.30 11.91
N VAL A 132 9.91 3.06 12.36
CA VAL A 132 8.91 2.34 13.18
C VAL A 132 8.74 3.04 14.52
N ILE A 133 9.83 3.35 15.23
CA ILE A 133 9.76 4.04 16.53
C ILE A 133 9.08 5.41 16.41
N ILE A 134 9.46 6.20 15.41
CA ILE A 134 8.88 7.53 15.17
C ILE A 134 7.38 7.41 14.86
N ALA A 135 7.00 6.49 13.97
CA ALA A 135 5.61 6.26 13.62
C ALA A 135 4.78 5.81 14.83
N THR A 136 5.30 4.91 15.67
CA THR A 136 4.67 4.49 16.92
C THR A 136 4.47 5.69 17.85
N ILE A 137 5.50 6.52 18.08
CA ILE A 137 5.38 7.72 18.93
C ILE A 137 4.29 8.67 18.40
N ILE A 138 4.22 8.88 17.09
CA ILE A 138 3.21 9.76 16.48
C ILE A 138 1.80 9.19 16.65
N ASN A 139 1.63 7.88 16.47
CA ASN A 139 0.35 7.19 16.66
C ASN A 139 -0.14 7.30 18.11
N TYR A 140 0.76 7.19 19.09
CA TYR A 140 0.45 7.42 20.50
C TYR A 140 0.14 8.88 20.84
N ALA A 141 0.83 9.84 20.20
CA ALA A 141 0.70 11.25 20.56
C ALA A 141 -0.58 11.90 20.03
N SER A 142 -0.98 11.61 18.78
CA SER A 142 -2.16 12.26 18.20
C SER A 142 -2.70 11.56 16.95
N ALA A 143 -3.88 10.93 17.08
CA ALA A 143 -4.64 10.42 15.94
C ALA A 143 -5.01 11.52 14.91
N LYS A 144 -5.17 12.77 15.36
CA LYS A 144 -5.42 13.92 14.49
C LYS A 144 -4.19 14.25 13.64
N LEU A 145 -2.98 14.13 14.22
CA LEU A 145 -1.73 14.31 13.49
C LEU A 145 -1.53 13.21 12.44
N VAL A 146 -1.78 11.94 12.80
CA VAL A 146 -1.74 10.80 11.85
C VAL A 146 -2.66 11.07 10.67
N SER A 147 -3.94 11.38 10.92
CA SER A 147 -4.91 11.66 9.85
C SER A 147 -4.51 12.83 8.95
N ALA A 148 -3.90 13.89 9.51
CA ALA A 148 -3.39 15.01 8.74
C ALA A 148 -2.21 14.60 7.86
N ILE A 149 -1.21 13.89 8.42
CA ILE A 149 -0.05 13.37 7.71
C ILE A 149 -0.50 12.52 6.52
N GLU A 150 -1.42 11.58 6.73
CA GLU A 150 -1.97 10.73 5.67
C GLU A 150 -2.61 11.56 4.55
N SER A 151 -3.47 12.51 4.91
CA SER A 151 -4.20 13.33 3.94
C SER A 151 -3.24 14.12 3.03
N TYR A 152 -2.20 14.73 3.59
CA TYR A 152 -1.20 15.45 2.80
C TYR A 152 -0.29 14.52 2.00
N ALA A 153 0.14 13.40 2.61
CA ALA A 153 1.00 12.41 1.97
C ALA A 153 0.36 11.85 0.70
N VAL A 154 -0.94 11.53 0.73
CA VAL A 154 -1.71 11.05 -0.44
C VAL A 154 -1.70 12.04 -1.60
N ILE A 155 -1.93 13.31 -1.33
CA ILE A 155 -1.94 14.33 -2.37
C ILE A 155 -0.53 14.47 -2.98
N ILE A 156 0.50 14.56 -2.14
CA ILE A 156 1.88 14.74 -2.58
C ILE A 156 2.36 13.53 -3.40
N LYS A 157 2.18 12.31 -2.89
CA LYS A 157 2.63 11.08 -3.57
C LYS A 157 1.89 10.85 -4.89
N LEU A 158 0.59 11.15 -4.96
CA LEU A 158 -0.16 11.06 -6.23
C LEU A 158 0.31 12.07 -7.26
N ILE A 159 0.57 13.33 -6.86
CA ILE A 159 1.10 14.34 -7.78
C ILE A 159 2.45 13.88 -8.34
N ILE A 160 3.34 13.36 -7.49
CA ILE A 160 4.66 12.90 -7.93
C ILE A 160 4.53 11.67 -8.84
N LEU A 161 3.68 10.70 -8.51
CA LEU A 161 3.49 9.50 -9.34
C LEU A 161 2.83 9.81 -10.69
N LEU A 162 1.85 10.71 -10.73
CA LEU A 162 1.25 11.16 -12.00
C LEU A 162 2.27 11.96 -12.83
N GLY A 163 3.10 12.78 -12.19
CA GLY A 163 4.22 13.46 -12.84
C GLY A 163 5.25 12.47 -13.40
N PHE A 164 5.61 11.45 -12.63
CA PHE A 164 6.46 10.35 -13.06
C PHE A 164 5.89 9.65 -14.29
N ILE A 165 4.57 9.36 -14.31
CA ILE A 165 3.92 8.76 -15.47
C ILE A 165 4.01 9.67 -16.70
N ALA A 166 3.69 10.97 -16.55
CA ALA A 166 3.72 11.91 -17.65
C ALA A 166 5.13 12.03 -18.26
N VAL A 167 6.16 12.13 -17.41
CA VAL A 167 7.56 12.19 -17.82
C VAL A 167 8.04 10.86 -18.41
N GLY A 168 7.63 9.73 -17.81
CA GLY A 168 7.97 8.39 -18.29
C GLY A 168 7.43 8.13 -19.69
N ILE A 169 6.15 8.44 -19.94
CA ILE A 169 5.55 8.33 -21.28
C ILE A 169 6.30 9.19 -22.31
N TYR A 170 6.66 10.43 -21.94
CA TYR A 170 7.44 11.30 -22.82
C TYR A 170 8.83 10.71 -23.12
N GLY A 171 9.53 10.18 -22.10
CA GLY A 171 10.85 9.58 -22.24
C GLY A 171 10.85 8.24 -23.00
N MET A 172 9.76 7.48 -22.94
CA MET A 172 9.64 6.17 -23.61
C MET A 172 9.73 6.26 -25.13
N ASN A 173 9.30 7.36 -25.75
CA ASN A 173 9.39 7.55 -27.21
C ASN A 173 10.82 7.48 -27.76
N SER A 174 11.82 7.70 -26.90
CA SER A 174 13.24 7.64 -27.23
C SER A 174 13.95 6.44 -26.60
N SER A 175 13.22 5.58 -25.87
CA SER A 175 13.82 4.48 -25.12
C SER A 175 14.06 3.26 -25.99
N VAL A 176 15.27 2.71 -25.90
CA VAL A 176 15.67 1.46 -26.55
C VAL A 176 15.16 0.20 -25.83
N ASN A 177 14.62 0.34 -24.61
CA ASN A 177 14.26 -0.80 -23.76
C ASN A 177 12.79 -1.25 -23.90
N LEU A 178 12.02 -0.67 -24.83
CA LEU A 178 10.61 -1.05 -25.04
C LEU A 178 10.45 -2.51 -25.48
N GLU A 179 11.42 -3.06 -26.22
CA GLU A 179 11.46 -4.47 -26.62
C GLU A 179 11.50 -5.44 -25.42
N GLN A 180 11.89 -4.97 -24.23
CA GLN A 180 11.83 -5.79 -23.01
C GLN A 180 10.41 -6.20 -22.61
N LEU A 181 9.38 -5.53 -23.13
CA LEU A 181 7.97 -5.88 -22.90
C LEU A 181 7.50 -7.03 -23.80
N ASP A 182 8.27 -7.39 -24.83
CA ASP A 182 7.90 -8.43 -25.77
C ASP A 182 7.78 -9.80 -25.08
N PRO A 183 6.86 -10.68 -25.56
CA PRO A 183 6.68 -12.02 -25.01
C PRO A 183 7.95 -12.89 -24.95
N SER A 184 8.97 -12.59 -25.77
CA SER A 184 10.28 -13.25 -25.73
C SER A 184 11.05 -13.00 -24.43
N ASN A 185 10.75 -11.90 -23.73
CA ASN A 185 11.36 -11.47 -22.47
C ASN A 185 10.49 -11.81 -21.25
N TRP A 186 9.48 -12.66 -21.43
CA TRP A 186 8.60 -13.09 -20.34
C TRP A 186 9.16 -14.31 -19.64
N GLU A 187 9.01 -14.34 -18.32
CA GLU A 187 9.31 -15.54 -17.53
C GLU A 187 8.18 -16.58 -17.65
N GLY A 188 8.43 -17.78 -17.12
CA GLY A 188 7.41 -18.83 -17.09
C GLY A 188 6.13 -18.41 -16.37
N THR A 189 4.99 -19.00 -16.77
CA THR A 189 3.65 -18.67 -16.23
C THR A 189 3.60 -18.71 -14.70
N PHE A 190 4.30 -19.65 -14.06
CA PHE A 190 4.36 -19.75 -12.61
C PHE A 190 5.03 -18.52 -11.98
N GLN A 191 6.12 -18.02 -12.55
CA GLN A 191 6.82 -16.84 -12.08
C GLN A 191 6.02 -15.55 -12.33
N ILE A 192 5.29 -15.47 -13.45
CA ILE A 192 4.36 -14.36 -13.72
C ILE A 192 3.27 -14.28 -12.64
N ILE A 193 2.65 -15.42 -12.32
CA ILE A 193 1.63 -15.51 -11.25
C ILE A 193 2.26 -15.15 -9.89
N THR A 194 3.44 -15.68 -9.60
CA THR A 194 4.16 -15.38 -8.35
C THR A 194 4.46 -13.88 -8.22
N GLY A 195 4.93 -13.25 -9.29
CA GLY A 195 5.11 -11.80 -9.35
C GLY A 195 3.81 -11.04 -9.06
N GLY A 196 2.70 -11.49 -9.66
CA GLY A 196 1.36 -10.94 -9.40
C GLY A 196 0.97 -11.04 -7.92
N MET A 197 1.20 -12.18 -7.28
CA MET A 197 0.84 -12.39 -5.88
C MET A 197 1.67 -11.52 -4.94
N VAL A 198 2.95 -11.29 -5.26
CA VAL A 198 3.80 -10.34 -4.54
C VAL A 198 3.26 -8.91 -4.63
N ILE A 199 2.73 -8.52 -5.80
CA ILE A 199 2.13 -7.19 -6.02
C ILE A 199 0.80 -7.03 -5.29
N PHE A 200 0.08 -8.12 -5.02
CA PHE A 200 -1.28 -8.05 -4.48
C PHE A 200 -1.37 -7.20 -3.20
N VAL A 201 -0.32 -7.20 -2.37
CA VAL A 201 -0.21 -6.32 -1.19
C VAL A 201 -0.36 -4.84 -1.52
N ALA A 202 0.07 -4.39 -2.70
CA ALA A 202 -0.05 -3.00 -3.13
C ALA A 202 -1.51 -2.59 -3.47
N TYR A 203 -2.42 -3.54 -3.61
CA TYR A 203 -3.84 -3.29 -3.84
C TYR A 203 -4.69 -3.35 -2.57
N GLU A 204 -4.15 -3.76 -1.43
CA GLU A 204 -4.96 -4.06 -0.24
C GLU A 204 -5.69 -2.83 0.35
N GLY A 205 -5.10 -1.63 0.26
CA GLY A 205 -5.63 -0.43 0.91
C GLY A 205 -7.03 0.07 0.52
N PHE A 206 -7.77 -0.57 -0.42
CA PHE A 206 -9.20 -0.29 -0.61
C PHE A 206 -10.03 -0.69 0.62
N GLU A 207 -9.53 -1.58 1.49
CA GLU A 207 -10.20 -2.00 2.72
C GLU A 207 -10.48 -0.84 3.68
N LEU A 208 -9.70 0.24 3.60
CA LEU A 208 -9.90 1.44 4.42
C LEU A 208 -11.25 2.11 4.17
N ILE A 209 -11.85 1.90 2.99
CA ILE A 209 -13.20 2.35 2.69
C ILE A 209 -14.20 1.72 3.66
N ALA A 210 -14.02 0.43 4.03
CA ALA A 210 -14.90 -0.29 4.95
C ALA A 210 -15.01 0.40 6.32
N ASN A 211 -13.94 1.05 6.77
CA ASN A 211 -13.90 1.73 8.06
C ASN A 211 -14.63 3.08 8.06
N ALA A 212 -14.94 3.63 6.88
CA ALA A 212 -15.57 4.93 6.68
C ALA A 212 -17.04 4.83 6.25
N VAL A 213 -17.56 3.63 5.99
CA VAL A 213 -18.88 3.41 5.36
C VAL A 213 -20.04 4.04 6.13
N SER A 214 -19.97 4.07 7.46
CA SER A 214 -21.00 4.65 8.33
C SER A 214 -21.10 6.18 8.19
N ASP A 215 -20.03 6.83 7.72
CA ASP A 215 -19.95 8.28 7.53
C ASP A 215 -20.17 8.71 6.06
N LEU A 216 -20.39 7.76 5.14
CA LEU A 216 -20.57 8.06 3.72
C LEU A 216 -21.96 8.64 3.42
N LYS A 217 -22.00 9.71 2.61
CA LYS A 217 -23.24 10.19 1.97
C LYS A 217 -23.75 9.16 0.98
N ASP A 218 -25.07 8.99 0.88
CA ASP A 218 -25.72 8.07 -0.07
C ASP A 218 -25.04 6.68 -0.17
N PRO A 219 -24.92 5.94 0.95
CA PRO A 219 -24.06 4.75 1.05
C PRO A 219 -24.39 3.69 0.00
N GLU A 220 -25.69 3.46 -0.30
CA GLU A 220 -26.15 2.51 -1.33
C GLU A 220 -25.52 2.76 -2.71
N LYS A 221 -25.27 4.02 -3.06
CA LYS A 221 -24.67 4.42 -4.34
C LYS A 221 -23.17 4.60 -4.23
N ASN A 222 -22.71 5.20 -3.14
CA ASN A 222 -21.33 5.66 -3.03
C ASN A 222 -20.37 4.58 -2.55
N ILE A 223 -20.79 3.60 -1.74
CA ILE A 223 -19.93 2.49 -1.31
C ILE A 223 -19.45 1.68 -2.53
N PRO A 224 -20.32 1.15 -3.42
CA PRO A 224 -19.87 0.37 -4.58
C PRO A 224 -18.99 1.20 -5.53
N ARG A 225 -19.33 2.47 -5.73
CA ARG A 225 -18.58 3.37 -6.60
C ARG A 225 -17.19 3.67 -6.04
N ALA A 226 -17.08 3.91 -4.73
CA ALA A 226 -15.79 4.16 -4.09
C ALA A 226 -14.84 2.98 -4.29
N TYR A 227 -15.27 1.76 -3.97
CA TYR A 227 -14.46 0.55 -4.17
C TYR A 227 -14.02 0.38 -5.64
N MET A 228 -14.98 0.38 -6.57
CA MET A 228 -14.68 0.11 -7.98
C MET A 228 -13.82 1.20 -8.63
N ILE A 229 -14.13 2.47 -8.40
CA ILE A 229 -13.37 3.58 -8.99
C ILE A 229 -11.94 3.59 -8.45
N SER A 230 -11.76 3.45 -7.13
CA SER A 230 -10.43 3.43 -6.53
C SER A 230 -9.60 2.28 -7.08
N VAL A 231 -10.13 1.05 -7.08
CA VAL A 231 -9.37 -0.13 -7.52
C VAL A 231 -9.04 -0.07 -9.00
N LEU A 232 -9.99 0.27 -9.86
CA LEU A 232 -9.74 0.39 -11.30
C LEU A 232 -8.70 1.47 -11.61
N PHE A 233 -8.76 2.61 -10.91
CA PHE A 233 -7.78 3.66 -11.05
C PHE A 233 -6.38 3.17 -10.67
N VAL A 234 -6.23 2.49 -9.53
CA VAL A 234 -4.91 2.02 -9.06
C VAL A 234 -4.37 0.89 -9.93
N VAL A 235 -5.21 -0.02 -10.43
CA VAL A 235 -4.80 -1.04 -11.41
C VAL A 235 -4.23 -0.38 -12.67
N ALA A 236 -4.93 0.61 -13.23
CA ALA A 236 -4.44 1.33 -14.40
C ALA A 236 -3.13 2.09 -14.10
N LEU A 237 -3.06 2.75 -12.94
CA LEU A 237 -1.89 3.49 -12.48
C LEU A 237 -0.67 2.56 -12.40
N TYR A 238 -0.80 1.41 -11.72
CA TYR A 238 0.30 0.50 -11.49
C TYR A 238 0.75 -0.25 -12.73
N ILE A 239 -0.18 -0.68 -13.60
CA ILE A 239 0.17 -1.25 -14.90
C ILE A 239 1.00 -0.24 -15.71
N THR A 240 0.59 1.03 -15.70
CA THR A 240 1.32 2.11 -16.41
C THR A 240 2.72 2.30 -15.82
N ILE A 241 2.86 2.33 -14.49
CA ILE A 241 4.16 2.43 -13.81
C ILE A 241 5.04 1.22 -14.16
N ALA A 242 4.49 0.00 -14.18
CA ALA A 242 5.22 -1.21 -14.53
C ALA A 242 5.73 -1.16 -15.99
N ILE A 243 4.88 -0.72 -16.93
CA ILE A 243 5.26 -0.54 -18.35
C ILE A 243 6.41 0.46 -18.46
N ILE A 244 6.31 1.62 -17.81
CA ILE A 244 7.35 2.65 -17.84
C ILE A 244 8.65 2.09 -17.25
N THR A 245 8.58 1.45 -16.08
CA THR A 245 9.75 0.94 -15.36
C THR A 245 10.51 -0.10 -16.20
N VAL A 246 9.80 -1.09 -16.75
CA VAL A 246 10.39 -2.13 -17.62
C VAL A 246 10.85 -1.53 -18.96
N GLY A 247 10.14 -0.55 -19.49
CA GLY A 247 10.49 0.10 -20.76
C GLY A 247 11.58 1.16 -20.67
N SER A 248 12.01 1.56 -19.46
CA SER A 248 12.98 2.64 -19.25
C SER A 248 14.40 2.16 -18.95
N LEU A 249 14.56 1.05 -18.21
CA LEU A 249 15.89 0.55 -17.80
C LEU A 249 16.11 -0.90 -18.21
N PRO A 250 17.35 -1.30 -18.55
CA PRO A 250 17.66 -2.70 -18.79
C PRO A 250 17.48 -3.53 -17.51
N PHE A 251 17.11 -4.81 -17.64
CA PHE A 251 16.82 -5.67 -16.48
C PHE A 251 17.97 -5.77 -15.46
N ASP A 252 19.22 -5.67 -15.89
CA ASP A 252 20.37 -5.72 -14.98
C ASP A 252 20.43 -4.48 -14.06
N GLN A 253 20.16 -3.29 -14.60
CA GLN A 253 20.08 -2.07 -13.79
C GLN A 253 18.86 -2.10 -12.84
N ILE A 254 17.73 -2.63 -13.31
CA ILE A 254 16.55 -2.85 -12.45
C ILE A 254 16.88 -3.82 -11.31
N LYS A 255 17.68 -4.86 -11.57
CA LYS A 255 18.11 -5.84 -10.57
C LYS A 255 19.07 -5.24 -9.55
N GLU A 256 20.00 -4.39 -9.98
CA GLU A 256 20.93 -3.68 -9.08
C GLU A 256 20.20 -2.66 -8.19
N ALA A 257 19.23 -1.95 -8.75
CA ALA A 257 18.40 -0.98 -8.03
C ALA A 257 17.07 -1.57 -7.52
N LYS A 258 16.98 -2.89 -7.35
CA LYS A 258 15.71 -3.61 -7.09
C LYS A 258 14.88 -2.99 -5.97
N ASP A 259 15.53 -2.60 -4.88
CA ASP A 259 14.85 -2.14 -3.67
C ASP A 259 14.47 -0.65 -3.72
N TYR A 260 14.92 0.09 -4.75
CA TYR A 260 14.60 1.51 -4.95
C TYR A 260 14.33 1.88 -6.43
N VAL A 261 13.86 0.90 -7.21
CA VAL A 261 13.82 0.95 -8.69
C VAL A 261 13.10 2.18 -9.25
N LEU A 262 12.05 2.66 -8.59
CA LEU A 262 11.29 3.83 -9.05
C LEU A 262 12.13 5.12 -9.03
N SER A 263 13.06 5.24 -8.09
CA SER A 263 14.02 6.35 -8.08
C SER A 263 15.02 6.21 -9.22
N GLU A 264 15.50 5.01 -9.48
CA GLU A 264 16.48 4.75 -10.54
C GLU A 264 15.90 5.05 -11.93
N VAL A 265 14.65 4.66 -12.18
CA VAL A 265 13.94 4.90 -13.45
C VAL A 265 13.76 6.40 -13.75
N ALA A 266 13.79 7.26 -12.74
CA ALA A 266 13.70 8.70 -12.97
C ALA A 266 15.02 9.33 -13.47
N LYS A 267 16.17 8.67 -13.27
CA LYS A 267 17.49 9.22 -13.65
C LYS A 267 17.65 9.46 -15.16
N PRO A 268 17.29 8.55 -16.07
CA PRO A 268 17.50 8.76 -17.51
C PRO A 268 16.82 10.02 -18.05
N THR A 269 15.63 10.36 -17.54
CA THR A 269 14.82 11.48 -18.07
C THR A 269 15.00 12.77 -17.28
N LEU A 270 15.19 12.70 -15.95
CA LEU A 270 15.21 13.86 -15.05
C LEU A 270 16.53 14.01 -14.27
N GLY A 271 17.50 13.13 -14.51
CA GLY A 271 18.79 13.11 -13.80
C GLY A 271 18.65 12.93 -12.29
N GLN A 272 19.60 13.49 -11.55
CA GLN A 272 19.62 13.40 -10.09
C GLN A 272 18.40 14.04 -9.43
N ALA A 273 17.82 15.08 -10.05
CA ALA A 273 16.61 15.71 -9.52
C ALA A 273 15.43 14.74 -9.51
N GLY A 274 15.22 14.00 -10.61
CA GLY A 274 14.17 12.97 -10.67
C GLY A 274 14.37 11.86 -9.65
N PHE A 275 15.60 11.36 -9.53
CA PHE A 275 15.95 10.37 -8.51
C PHE A 275 15.59 10.85 -7.11
N THR A 276 16.02 12.07 -6.74
CA THR A 276 15.75 12.64 -5.41
C THR A 276 14.25 12.83 -5.17
N ILE A 277 13.50 13.35 -6.16
CA ILE A 277 12.05 13.55 -6.04
C ILE A 277 11.33 12.21 -5.81
N MET A 278 11.70 11.18 -6.56
CA MET A 278 11.11 9.84 -6.42
C MET A 278 11.49 9.18 -5.09
N THR A 279 12.72 9.37 -4.62
CA THR A 279 13.13 8.87 -3.30
C THR A 279 12.36 9.57 -2.19
N ILE A 280 12.16 10.88 -2.26
CA ILE A 280 11.31 11.62 -1.31
C ILE A 280 9.86 11.10 -1.35
N ALA A 281 9.31 10.87 -2.54
CA ALA A 281 7.97 10.30 -2.69
C ALA A 281 7.86 8.91 -2.06
N ALA A 282 8.88 8.06 -2.24
CA ALA A 282 8.95 6.73 -1.65
C ALA A 282 8.98 6.81 -0.11
N LEU A 283 9.79 7.70 0.46
CA LEU A 283 9.87 7.89 1.91
C LEU A 283 8.54 8.40 2.49
N ILE A 284 7.90 9.39 1.85
CA ILE A 284 6.59 9.88 2.26
C ILE A 284 5.55 8.76 2.18
N SER A 285 5.55 8.00 1.08
CA SER A 285 4.55 6.95 0.84
C SER A 285 4.69 5.77 1.79
N THR A 286 5.92 5.31 2.03
CA THR A 286 6.21 4.21 2.97
C THR A 286 5.97 4.63 4.41
N PHE A 287 6.35 5.85 4.81
CA PHE A 287 6.02 6.38 6.13
C PHE A 287 4.51 6.49 6.37
N SER A 288 3.75 6.97 5.38
CA SER A 288 2.29 7.02 5.43
C SER A 288 1.69 5.61 5.57
N ALA A 289 2.16 4.65 4.79
CA ALA A 289 1.71 3.27 4.91
C ALA A 289 2.05 2.65 6.29
N ILE A 290 3.24 2.89 6.83
CA ILE A 290 3.62 2.45 8.19
C ILE A 290 2.66 3.01 9.24
N ASN A 291 2.34 4.31 9.19
CA ASN A 291 1.39 4.92 10.12
C ASN A 291 -0.01 4.31 10.00
N ALA A 292 -0.51 4.16 8.77
CA ALA A 292 -1.82 3.55 8.52
C ALA A 292 -1.88 2.09 9.00
N THR A 293 -0.81 1.31 8.78
CA THR A 293 -0.71 -0.09 9.21
C THR A 293 -0.65 -0.23 10.73
N LEU A 294 0.10 0.63 11.44
CA LEU A 294 0.12 0.65 12.91
C LEU A 294 -1.28 0.96 13.45
N TYR A 295 -1.91 2.03 12.95
CA TYR A 295 -3.25 2.43 13.36
C TYR A 295 -4.32 1.36 13.06
N GLY A 296 -4.27 0.75 11.88
CA GLY A 296 -5.19 -0.32 11.47
C GLY A 296 -5.00 -1.60 12.29
N GLY A 297 -3.75 -2.04 12.44
CA GLY A 297 -3.38 -3.23 13.21
C GLY A 297 -3.82 -3.14 14.68
N ALA A 298 -3.63 -1.98 15.30
CA ALA A 298 -4.07 -1.69 16.67
C ALA A 298 -5.59 -1.80 16.85
N ARG A 299 -6.34 -1.29 15.86
CA ARG A 299 -7.80 -1.33 15.86
C ARG A 299 -8.31 -2.76 15.69
N VAL A 300 -7.69 -3.52 14.79
CA VAL A 300 -8.01 -4.94 14.58
C VAL A 300 -7.72 -5.73 15.85
N SER A 301 -6.55 -5.60 16.45
CA SER A 301 -6.23 -6.33 17.69
C SER A 301 -7.19 -6.00 18.82
N TYR A 302 -7.55 -4.73 18.99
CA TYR A 302 -8.55 -4.31 19.97
C TYR A 302 -9.92 -4.97 19.70
N LYS A 303 -10.39 -4.95 18.45
CA LYS A 303 -11.71 -5.47 18.11
C LYS A 303 -11.80 -6.98 18.28
N VAL A 304 -10.74 -7.69 17.91
CA VAL A 304 -10.63 -9.15 18.08
C VAL A 304 -10.55 -9.53 19.56
N ALA A 305 -9.86 -8.72 20.39
CA ALA A 305 -9.82 -8.92 21.83
C ALA A 305 -11.16 -8.59 22.52
N GLU A 306 -11.89 -7.57 22.04
CA GLU A 306 -13.25 -7.24 22.53
C GLU A 306 -14.25 -8.37 22.25
N ASP A 307 -14.04 -9.14 21.18
CA ASP A 307 -14.85 -10.30 20.82
C ASP A 307 -14.35 -11.62 21.47
N ASP A 308 -13.42 -11.54 22.44
CA ASP A 308 -12.79 -12.65 23.17
C ASP A 308 -12.08 -13.69 22.26
N GLU A 309 -11.64 -13.26 21.07
CA GLU A 309 -10.86 -14.06 20.12
C GLU A 309 -9.34 -13.85 20.26
N LEU A 310 -8.94 -12.92 21.13
CA LEU A 310 -7.58 -12.64 21.60
C LEU A 310 -7.59 -12.42 23.11
N PRO A 311 -6.43 -12.50 23.81
CA PRO A 311 -6.37 -12.21 25.24
C PRO A 311 -6.95 -10.83 25.55
N HIS A 312 -7.90 -10.78 26.49
CA HIS A 312 -8.69 -9.59 26.81
C HIS A 312 -7.80 -8.44 27.32
N GLU A 313 -6.58 -8.73 27.76
CA GLU A 313 -5.58 -7.75 28.16
C GLU A 313 -5.22 -6.77 27.02
N LEU A 314 -5.38 -7.15 25.76
CA LEU A 314 -5.18 -6.25 24.61
C LEU A 314 -6.27 -5.17 24.50
N THR A 315 -7.34 -5.25 25.31
CA THR A 315 -8.34 -4.18 25.43
C THR A 315 -7.96 -3.10 26.43
N PHE A 316 -6.94 -3.33 27.29
CA PHE A 316 -6.50 -2.34 28.27
C PHE A 316 -6.10 -1.04 27.57
N LYS A 317 -6.31 0.11 28.22
CA LYS A 317 -5.98 1.42 27.66
C LYS A 317 -4.78 2.04 28.36
N PHE A 318 -3.76 2.38 27.61
CA PHE A 318 -2.65 3.23 28.01
C PHE A 318 -2.87 4.66 27.48
N TRP A 319 -2.92 5.66 28.37
CA TRP A 319 -3.26 7.06 28.02
C TRP A 319 -4.57 7.24 27.22
N ASN A 320 -5.65 6.58 27.66
CA ASN A 320 -6.96 6.58 26.98
C ASN A 320 -6.96 6.00 25.55
N HIS A 321 -5.86 5.40 25.10
CA HIS A 321 -5.73 4.64 23.87
C HIS A 321 -5.52 3.16 24.21
N PRO A 322 -6.16 2.18 23.54
CA PRO A 322 -5.90 0.77 23.82
C PRO A 322 -4.40 0.34 23.74
N ILE A 323 -4.03 -0.81 24.28
CA ILE A 323 -2.65 -1.32 24.30
C ILE A 323 -2.42 -2.13 23.02
N GLY A 324 -1.32 -1.83 22.31
CA GLY A 324 -1.06 -2.32 20.95
C GLY A 324 -1.26 -1.25 19.86
N PHE A 325 -1.07 0.03 20.21
CA PHE A 325 -1.18 1.22 19.36
C PHE A 325 0.11 1.53 18.60
#